data_AF-A0A3P6GLG9-F1
#
_entry.id   AF-A0A3P6GLG9-F1
#
_cell.length_a   1.000
_cell.length_b   1.000
_cell.length_c   1.000
_cell.angle_alpha   90.00
_cell.angle_beta   90.00
_cell.angle_gamma   90.00
#
_symmetry.space_group_name_H-M   'P 1'
#
loop_
_entity.id
_entity.type
_entity.pdbx_description
1 polymer ?
#
loop_
_entity_poly.entity_id
_entity_poly.type
_entity_poly.pdbx_seq_one_letter_code
_entity_poly.pdbx_strand_id
1 'polypeptide(L)'
;MRFPEHNATVEYHRTPFLVVVARPPENSPEDVKMTVRVDEFNWQSKRWVRSDVLVFIQDIGGTKTKPLTCKLNKTMGVMEGFKKSLKTWKSWVLEKLDHESSYVFFRSFSHVHYRNGTWNLGGLCDADTNPETDMKKMEPDPIQNTYVSEVIQEMRYEHSKVKFLNL
;
A
#
# COMPACT_ATOMS: atom_id res chain seq x y z
N MET A 1 6.46 -11.19 16.90
CA MET A 1 5.95 -11.86 18.12
C MET A 1 5.83 -13.35 17.83
N ARG A 2 6.19 -14.21 18.77
CA ARG A 2 6.09 -15.67 18.62
C ARG A 2 5.23 -16.24 19.75
N PHE A 3 4.41 -17.23 19.42
CA PHE A 3 3.50 -17.92 20.33
C PHE A 3 3.75 -19.43 20.20
N PRO A 4 4.72 -19.98 20.95
CA PRO A 4 5.18 -21.37 20.79
C PRO A 4 4.07 -22.41 21.02
N GLU A 5 3.24 -22.21 22.06
CA GLU A 5 2.07 -23.04 22.38
C GLU A 5 1.05 -23.17 21.24
N HIS A 6 1.04 -22.24 20.29
CA HIS A 6 0.16 -22.27 19.12
C HIS A 6 0.90 -22.51 17.80
N ASN A 7 2.23 -22.71 17.86
CA ASN A 7 3.10 -22.74 16.69
C ASN A 7 2.86 -21.55 15.74
N ALA A 8 2.62 -20.36 16.30
CA ALA A 8 2.19 -19.18 15.56
C ALA A 8 3.19 -18.03 15.70
N THR A 9 3.35 -17.27 14.63
CA THR A 9 4.19 -16.07 14.62
C THR A 9 3.44 -14.91 13.98
N VAL A 10 3.57 -13.73 14.56
CA VAL A 10 3.03 -12.48 14.01
C VAL A 10 4.20 -11.55 13.74
N GLU A 11 4.38 -11.16 12.49
CA GLU A 11 5.48 -10.31 12.06
C GLU A 11 4.96 -8.98 11.49
N TYR A 12 5.73 -7.92 11.68
CA TYR A 12 5.49 -6.62 11.08
C TYR A 12 6.71 -6.20 10.28
N HIS A 13 6.50 -5.96 8.98
CA HIS A 13 7.54 -5.53 8.05
C HIS A 13 7.24 -4.09 7.63
N ARG A 14 8.07 -3.14 8.04
CA ARG A 14 7.89 -1.73 7.70
C ARG A 14 8.35 -1.46 6.27
N THR A 15 7.42 -1.52 5.32
CA THR A 15 7.65 -1.20 3.91
C THR A 15 6.67 -0.12 3.46
N PRO A 16 7.02 1.18 3.61
CA PRO A 16 6.13 2.28 3.22
C PRO A 16 5.69 2.23 1.75
N PHE A 17 6.55 1.66 0.90
CA PHE A 17 6.20 1.26 -0.46
C PHE A 17 6.39 -0.25 -0.60
N LEU A 18 5.42 -0.92 -1.22
CA LEU A 18 5.51 -2.35 -1.56
C LEU A 18 6.47 -2.60 -2.73
N VAL A 19 6.82 -1.54 -3.45
CA VAL A 19 7.80 -1.53 -4.53
C VAL A 19 9.13 -0.93 -4.08
N VAL A 20 10.17 -1.12 -4.88
CA VAL A 20 11.53 -0.70 -4.55
C VAL A 20 11.66 0.82 -4.50
N VAL A 21 12.18 1.32 -3.37
CA VAL A 21 12.68 2.70 -3.26
C VAL A 21 14.20 2.67 -3.46
N ALA A 22 14.70 3.49 -4.38
CA ALA A 22 16.10 3.54 -4.75
C ALA A 22 16.64 4.98 -4.76
N ARG A 23 17.97 5.09 -4.70
CA ARG A 23 18.66 6.37 -4.89
C ARG A 23 18.39 6.92 -6.31
N PRO A 24 18.45 8.25 -6.49
CA PRO A 24 18.46 8.87 -7.81
C PRO A 24 19.56 8.26 -8.69
N PRO A 25 19.29 7.97 -9.97
CA PRO A 25 20.32 7.68 -10.95
C PRO A 25 21.37 8.80 -11.01
N GLU A 26 22.57 8.45 -11.44
CA GLU A 26 23.63 9.42 -11.72
C GLU A 26 23.14 10.48 -12.73
N ASN A 27 23.52 11.74 -12.51
CA ASN A 27 23.03 12.91 -13.27
C ASN A 27 21.54 13.26 -13.10
N SER A 28 20.86 12.72 -12.07
CA SER A 28 19.55 13.24 -11.68
C SER A 28 19.68 14.68 -11.16
N PRO A 29 18.71 15.56 -11.45
CA PRO A 29 18.66 16.90 -10.86
C PRO A 29 18.66 16.87 -9.34
N GLU A 30 19.24 17.92 -8.76
CA GLU A 30 19.53 18.02 -7.33
C GLU A 30 18.29 18.00 -6.43
N ASP A 31 17.14 18.39 -6.97
CA ASP A 31 15.83 18.35 -6.32
C ASP A 31 15.25 16.92 -6.19
N VAL A 32 15.75 15.97 -6.99
CA VAL A 32 15.34 14.56 -6.92
C VAL A 32 16.11 13.85 -5.81
N LYS A 33 15.45 13.59 -4.68
CA LYS A 33 16.06 12.92 -3.51
C LYS A 33 15.93 11.40 -3.50
N MET A 34 14.91 10.84 -4.16
CA MET A 34 14.72 9.39 -4.25
C MET A 34 13.91 9.02 -5.49
N THR A 35 13.89 7.73 -5.79
CA THR A 35 13.09 7.14 -6.87
C THR A 35 12.29 5.95 -6.36
N VAL A 36 11.13 5.71 -6.96
CA VAL A 36 10.25 4.58 -6.63
C VAL A 36 10.02 3.75 -7.89
N ARG A 37 10.66 2.58 -7.97
CA ARG A 37 10.60 1.65 -9.10
C ARG A 37 9.32 0.85 -9.07
N VAL A 38 8.27 1.40 -9.67
CA VAL A 38 6.91 0.85 -9.63
C VAL A 38 6.77 -0.52 -10.30
N ASP A 39 7.76 -0.94 -11.07
CA ASP A 39 7.86 -2.22 -11.78
C ASP A 39 8.60 -3.32 -10.99
N GLU A 40 9.21 -2.99 -9.84
CA GLU A 40 10.02 -3.91 -9.05
C GLU A 40 9.46 -4.05 -7.62
N PHE A 41 9.06 -5.27 -7.24
CA PHE A 41 8.53 -5.53 -5.89
C PHE A 41 9.64 -5.53 -4.85
N ASN A 42 9.33 -5.11 -3.62
CA ASN A 42 10.31 -4.92 -2.55
C ASN A 42 11.14 -6.20 -2.30
N TRP A 43 12.47 -6.07 -2.26
CA TRP A 43 13.39 -7.21 -2.09
C TRP A 43 13.19 -7.98 -0.77
N GLN A 44 12.63 -7.34 0.26
CA GLN A 44 12.32 -7.99 1.54
C GLN A 44 11.20 -9.03 1.41
N SER A 45 10.44 -8.98 0.32
CA SER A 45 9.34 -9.90 0.04
C SER A 45 9.73 -11.38 0.04
N LYS A 46 11.00 -11.70 -0.23
CA LYS A 46 11.55 -13.06 -0.11
C LYS A 46 11.33 -13.67 1.28
N ARG A 47 11.18 -12.85 2.32
CA ARG A 47 10.90 -13.30 3.69
C ARG A 47 9.42 -13.63 3.92
N TRP A 48 8.52 -13.12 3.09
CA TRP A 48 7.07 -13.23 3.29
C TRP A 48 6.43 -14.38 2.51
N VAL A 49 7.15 -14.94 1.52
CA VAL A 49 6.65 -15.97 0.59
C VAL A 49 6.01 -17.17 1.28
N ARG A 50 6.50 -17.56 2.45
CA ARG A 50 6.03 -18.74 3.20
C ARG A 50 5.01 -18.42 4.30
N SER A 51 4.43 -17.24 4.29
CA SER A 51 3.47 -16.84 5.32
C SER A 51 2.09 -17.42 5.00
N ASP A 52 1.42 -17.99 5.99
CA ASP A 52 0.05 -18.50 5.83
C ASP A 52 -0.97 -17.37 5.62
N VAL A 53 -0.71 -16.21 6.23
CA VAL A 53 -1.56 -15.01 6.11
C VAL A 53 -0.68 -13.78 5.86
N LEU A 54 -0.99 -13.03 4.81
CA LEU A 54 -0.36 -11.75 4.52
C LEU A 54 -1.42 -10.64 4.54
N VAL A 55 -1.11 -9.53 5.22
CA VAL A 55 -1.95 -8.33 5.23
C VAL A 55 -1.12 -7.16 4.71
N PHE A 56 -1.47 -6.69 3.53
CA PHE A 56 -0.82 -5.56 2.88
C PHE A 56 -1.57 -4.26 3.15
N ILE A 57 -0.81 -3.17 3.27
CA ILE A 57 -1.31 -1.81 3.23
C ILE A 57 -0.32 -0.99 2.41
N GLN A 58 -0.83 -0.07 1.61
CA GLN A 58 0.01 0.90 0.91
C GLN A 58 -0.63 2.28 1.05
N ASP A 59 0.05 3.16 1.79
CA ASP A 59 -0.34 4.54 1.96
C ASP A 59 0.54 5.43 1.06
N ILE A 60 -0.10 6.33 0.33
CA ILE A 60 0.54 7.27 -0.62
C ILE A 60 0.44 8.72 -0.11
N GLY A 61 -0.37 8.95 0.93
CA GLY A 61 -0.85 10.27 1.35
C GLY A 61 0.19 11.21 1.95
N GLY A 62 1.43 10.76 2.15
CA GLY A 62 2.48 11.58 2.79
C GLY A 62 3.64 12.00 1.89
N THR A 63 3.76 11.45 0.68
CA THR A 63 5.06 11.51 0.00
C THR A 63 5.08 12.49 -1.16
N LYS A 64 5.87 13.56 -1.03
CA LYS A 64 6.30 14.48 -2.11
C LYS A 64 7.12 13.77 -3.21
N THR A 65 7.15 12.44 -3.23
CA THR A 65 7.99 11.63 -4.10
C THR A 65 7.26 11.29 -5.37
N LYS A 66 7.85 11.65 -6.51
CA LYS A 66 7.33 11.25 -7.81
C LYS A 66 7.70 9.79 -8.08
N PRO A 67 6.74 8.93 -8.47
CA PRO A 67 7.04 7.55 -8.87
C PRO A 67 7.91 7.54 -10.13
N LEU A 68 8.88 6.64 -10.22
CA LEU A 68 9.92 6.63 -11.25
C LEU A 68 10.20 5.21 -11.72
N THR A 69 9.93 4.92 -12.99
CA THR A 69 10.27 3.63 -13.61
C THR A 69 11.78 3.48 -13.86
N CYS A 70 12.23 2.27 -14.21
CA CYS A 70 13.63 1.96 -14.58
C CYS A 70 14.25 2.91 -15.62
N LYS A 71 13.42 3.61 -16.41
CA LYS A 71 13.79 4.87 -17.09
C LYS A 71 13.15 6.02 -16.33
N LEU A 72 13.96 6.98 -15.88
CA LEU A 72 13.57 8.12 -15.02
C LEU A 72 12.41 8.92 -15.65
N ASN A 73 11.17 8.49 -15.43
CA ASN A 73 9.98 9.15 -15.97
C ASN A 73 9.39 10.12 -14.93
N LYS A 74 9.85 11.36 -14.96
CA LYS A 74 9.40 12.41 -14.03
C LYS A 74 7.99 12.94 -14.29
N THR A 75 7.38 12.60 -15.42
CA THR A 75 6.04 13.05 -15.78
C THR A 75 4.95 12.09 -15.30
N MET A 76 5.33 10.91 -14.79
CA MET A 76 4.40 9.95 -14.23
C MET A 76 3.65 10.55 -13.04
N GLY A 77 2.32 10.57 -13.14
CA GLY A 77 1.46 11.00 -12.04
C GLY A 77 1.52 10.02 -10.87
N VAL A 78 1.32 10.51 -9.65
CA VAL A 78 1.28 9.69 -8.42
C VAL A 78 0.30 8.52 -8.56
N MET A 79 -0.88 8.77 -9.14
CA MET A 79 -1.89 7.73 -9.31
C MET A 79 -1.58 6.73 -10.42
N GLU A 80 -0.90 7.16 -11.47
CA GLU A 80 -0.39 6.22 -12.46
C GLU A 80 0.66 5.29 -11.85
N GLY A 81 1.58 5.85 -11.07
CA GLY A 81 2.60 5.07 -10.35
C GLY A 81 2.00 4.09 -9.36
N PHE A 82 0.95 4.49 -8.63
CA PHE A 82 0.23 3.58 -7.75
C PHE A 82 -0.39 2.40 -8.48
N LYS A 83 -1.13 2.64 -9.57
CA LYS A 83 -1.71 1.58 -10.39
C LYS A 83 -0.66 0.61 -10.90
N LYS A 84 0.49 1.13 -11.34
CA LYS A 84 1.64 0.29 -11.74
C LYS A 84 2.18 -0.53 -10.57
N SER A 85 2.33 0.06 -9.39
CA SER A 85 2.76 -0.68 -8.20
C SER A 85 1.80 -1.79 -7.78
N LEU A 86 0.48 -1.56 -7.92
CA LEU A 86 -0.52 -2.61 -7.66
C LEU A 86 -0.44 -3.74 -8.69
N LYS A 87 -0.14 -3.44 -9.96
CA LYS A 87 0.12 -4.48 -10.97
C LYS A 87 1.35 -5.31 -10.61
N THR A 88 2.43 -4.68 -10.17
CA THR A 88 3.63 -5.39 -9.71
C THR A 88 3.36 -6.22 -8.44
N TRP A 89 2.58 -5.71 -7.50
CA TRP A 89 2.12 -6.48 -6.34
C TRP A 89 1.29 -7.69 -6.76
N LYS A 90 0.31 -7.51 -7.66
CA LYS A 90 -0.51 -8.60 -8.22
C LYS A 90 0.37 -9.68 -8.84
N SER A 91 1.29 -9.32 -9.73
CA SER A 91 2.22 -10.27 -10.36
C SER A 91 3.04 -11.02 -9.31
N TRP A 92 3.57 -10.32 -8.30
CA TRP A 92 4.33 -10.97 -7.23
C TRP A 92 3.47 -11.96 -6.43
N VAL A 93 2.24 -11.60 -6.07
CA VAL A 93 1.33 -12.51 -5.35
C VAL A 93 1.08 -13.77 -6.17
N LEU A 94 0.73 -13.62 -7.45
CA LEU A 94 0.37 -14.73 -8.34
C LEU A 94 1.57 -15.64 -8.68
N GLU A 95 2.78 -15.09 -8.72
CA GLU A 95 3.97 -15.84 -9.09
C GLU A 95 4.71 -16.47 -7.89
N LYS A 96 4.58 -15.87 -6.70
CA LYS A 96 5.44 -16.22 -5.56
C LYS A 96 4.70 -16.88 -4.41
N LEU A 97 3.40 -16.63 -4.24
CA LEU A 97 2.64 -17.23 -3.15
C LEU A 97 2.03 -18.57 -3.56
N ASP A 98 1.88 -19.46 -2.58
CA ASP A 98 1.12 -20.69 -2.75
C ASP A 98 -0.37 -20.36 -2.66
N HIS A 99 -1.09 -20.55 -3.76
CA HIS A 99 -2.51 -20.20 -3.85
C HIS A 99 -3.43 -21.09 -3.00
N GLU A 100 -2.96 -22.29 -2.64
CA GLU A 100 -3.70 -23.26 -1.85
C GLU A 100 -3.54 -23.00 -0.36
N SER A 101 -2.36 -22.58 0.10
CA SER A 101 -2.11 -22.38 1.54
C SER A 101 -2.21 -20.91 1.98
N SER A 102 -1.88 -19.96 1.12
CA SER A 102 -1.71 -18.56 1.54
C SER A 102 -3.03 -17.79 1.48
N TYR A 103 -3.33 -17.03 2.52
CA TYR A 103 -4.43 -16.06 2.55
C TYR A 103 -3.84 -14.66 2.43
N VAL A 104 -4.38 -13.88 1.49
CA VAL A 104 -3.86 -12.54 1.21
C VAL A 104 -4.96 -11.53 1.42
N PHE A 105 -4.66 -10.51 2.22
CA PHE A 105 -5.54 -9.39 2.45
C PHE A 105 -4.84 -8.11 2.01
N PHE A 106 -5.57 -7.23 1.34
CA PHE A 106 -5.15 -5.84 1.15
C PHE A 106 -6.11 -4.95 1.89
N ARG A 107 -5.59 -4.18 2.84
CA ARG A 107 -6.35 -3.23 3.65
C ARG A 107 -6.61 -1.94 2.86
N SER A 108 -7.83 -1.42 2.98
CA SER A 108 -8.20 -0.08 2.54
C SER A 108 -7.26 1.00 3.08
N PHE A 109 -7.31 2.16 2.42
CA PHE A 109 -6.64 3.35 2.87
C PHE A 109 -7.14 3.78 4.25
N SER A 110 -6.21 4.16 5.15
CA SER A 110 -6.56 4.65 6.48
C SER A 110 -6.86 6.14 6.41
N HIS A 111 -8.06 6.56 6.78
CA HIS A 111 -8.42 7.97 6.80
C HIS A 111 -7.55 8.76 7.79
N VAL A 112 -7.33 10.04 7.45
CA VAL A 112 -6.78 11.03 8.38
C VAL A 112 -7.94 11.75 9.06
N HIS A 113 -7.78 12.10 10.33
CA HIS A 113 -8.88 12.66 11.14
C HIS A 113 -8.70 14.15 11.41
N TYR A 114 -8.28 14.94 10.43
CA TYR A 114 -8.14 16.38 10.64
C TYR A 114 -9.49 17.09 10.52
N ARG A 115 -9.88 17.83 11.57
CA ARG A 115 -11.06 18.71 11.57
C ARG A 115 -10.66 20.17 11.58
N ASN A 116 -11.45 21.01 10.90
CA ASN A 116 -11.25 22.46 10.79
C ASN A 116 -9.91 22.90 10.19
N GLY A 117 -9.25 22.02 9.42
CA GLY A 117 -7.99 22.30 8.74
C GLY A 117 -7.36 21.02 8.21
N THR A 118 -6.34 21.15 7.38
CA THR A 118 -5.46 20.04 7.01
C THR A 118 -4.36 19.86 8.05
N TRP A 119 -3.58 18.78 7.92
CA TRP A 119 -2.44 18.47 8.80
C TRP A 119 -1.47 19.64 9.03
N ASN A 120 -1.32 20.54 8.06
CA ASN A 120 -0.43 21.70 8.10
C ASN A 120 -1.13 23.05 8.32
N LEU A 121 -2.46 23.06 8.41
CA LEU A 121 -3.27 24.27 8.55
C LEU A 121 -4.09 24.26 9.85
N GLY A 122 -3.55 23.63 10.90
CA GLY A 122 -4.16 23.62 12.23
C GLY A 122 -5.34 22.64 12.38
N GLY A 123 -5.45 21.65 11.50
CA GLY A 123 -6.42 20.58 11.67
C GLY A 123 -6.09 19.71 12.89
N LEU A 124 -7.10 19.39 13.69
CA LEU A 124 -6.95 18.63 14.94
C LEU A 124 -7.98 17.50 15.04
N CYS A 125 -7.71 16.52 15.91
CA CYS A 125 -8.61 15.40 16.21
C CYS A 125 -8.81 15.15 17.72
N ASP A 126 -8.04 15.83 18.56
CA ASP A 126 -7.94 15.58 20.00
C ASP A 126 -9.19 16.01 20.79
N ALA A 127 -9.96 16.95 20.25
CA ALA A 127 -11.26 17.35 20.80
C ALA A 127 -12.37 16.32 20.56
N ASP A 128 -12.23 15.44 19.56
CA ASP A 128 -13.24 14.45 19.20
C ASP A 128 -13.09 13.19 20.05
N THR A 129 -14.01 13.00 21.01
CA THR A 129 -13.99 11.88 21.95
C THR A 129 -14.96 10.75 21.60
N ASN A 130 -15.77 10.93 20.55
CA ASN A 130 -16.74 9.95 20.08
C ASN A 130 -16.70 9.85 18.54
N PRO A 131 -17.10 8.70 17.96
CA PRO A 131 -17.19 8.54 16.51
C PRO A 131 -18.14 9.56 15.86
N GLU A 132 -17.85 9.94 14.62
CA GLU A 132 -18.76 10.76 13.82
C GLU A 132 -20.02 9.97 13.46
N THR A 133 -21.19 10.51 13.81
CA THR A 133 -22.49 9.90 13.52
C THR A 133 -23.26 10.65 12.44
N ASP A 134 -22.86 11.88 12.10
CA ASP A 134 -23.47 12.65 11.03
C ASP A 134 -22.92 12.20 9.66
N MET A 135 -23.74 11.44 8.93
CA MET A 135 -23.42 10.97 7.58
C MET A 135 -23.04 12.11 6.61
N LYS A 136 -23.50 13.34 6.86
CA LYS A 136 -23.17 14.50 6.00
C LYS A 136 -21.73 15.00 6.20
N LYS A 137 -21.09 14.64 7.32
CA LYS A 137 -19.71 14.99 7.65
C LYS A 137 -18.72 13.87 7.31
N MET A 138 -19.21 12.73 6.83
CA MET A 138 -18.37 11.63 6.40
C MET A 138 -17.66 11.99 5.09
N GLU A 139 -16.37 11.71 5.04
CA GLU A 139 -15.57 11.88 3.82
C GLU A 139 -15.82 10.68 2.89
N PRO A 140 -15.78 10.89 1.56
CA PRO A 140 -15.87 9.79 0.62
C PRO A 140 -14.64 8.88 0.71
N ASP A 141 -14.84 7.62 0.35
CA ASP A 141 -13.75 6.65 0.25
C ASP A 141 -12.66 7.15 -0.73
N PRO A 142 -11.38 6.98 -0.39
CA PRO A 142 -10.29 7.35 -1.28
C PRO A 142 -10.34 6.53 -2.57
N ILE A 143 -10.13 7.17 -3.72
CA ILE A 143 -10.14 6.53 -5.05
C ILE A 143 -9.13 5.36 -5.16
N GLN A 144 -8.10 5.36 -4.32
CA GLN A 144 -7.13 4.28 -4.16
C GLN A 144 -7.81 2.95 -3.83
N ASN A 145 -8.85 2.95 -3.00
CA ASN A 145 -9.60 1.76 -2.61
C ASN A 145 -10.26 1.12 -3.83
N THR A 146 -10.76 1.92 -4.78
CA THR A 146 -11.32 1.42 -6.05
C THR A 146 -10.26 0.66 -6.84
N TYR A 147 -9.06 1.21 -6.98
CA TYR A 147 -7.99 0.52 -7.72
C TYR A 147 -7.50 -0.76 -7.04
N VAL A 148 -7.43 -0.77 -5.71
CA VAL A 148 -7.09 -1.99 -4.96
C VAL A 148 -8.18 -3.05 -5.17
N SER A 149 -9.45 -2.66 -5.05
CA SER A 149 -10.59 -3.55 -5.27
C SER A 149 -10.60 -4.14 -6.69
N GLU A 150 -10.42 -3.30 -7.72
CA GLU A 150 -10.32 -3.73 -9.12
C GLU A 150 -9.22 -4.78 -9.32
N VAL A 151 -8.00 -4.51 -8.84
CA VAL A 151 -6.86 -5.43 -8.97
C VAL A 151 -7.12 -6.76 -8.27
N ILE A 152 -7.77 -6.75 -7.10
CA ILE A 152 -8.14 -7.98 -6.37
C ILE A 152 -9.22 -8.76 -7.12
N GLN A 153 -10.21 -8.09 -7.72
CA GLN A 153 -11.22 -8.76 -8.53
C GLN A 153 -10.60 -9.45 -9.74
N GLU A 154 -9.59 -8.86 -10.38
CA GLU A 154 -8.87 -9.49 -11.48
C GLU A 154 -8.11 -10.77 -11.06
N MET A 155 -7.69 -10.86 -9.79
CA MET A 155 -6.96 -12.01 -9.25
C MET A 155 -7.87 -13.17 -8.82
N ARG A 156 -9.18 -12.92 -8.71
CA ARG A 156 -10.13 -13.83 -8.05
C ARG A 156 -10.16 -15.24 -8.63
N TYR A 157 -9.93 -15.38 -9.94
CA TYR A 157 -9.90 -16.68 -10.62
C TYR A 157 -8.60 -17.45 -10.42
N GLU A 158 -7.47 -16.76 -10.37
CA GLU A 158 -6.15 -17.37 -10.23
C GLU A 158 -5.80 -17.65 -8.76
N HIS A 159 -6.24 -16.77 -7.85
CA HIS A 159 -6.03 -16.89 -6.42
C HIS A 159 -7.25 -16.39 -5.64
N SER A 160 -8.18 -17.30 -5.36
CA SER A 160 -9.49 -17.01 -4.75
C SER A 160 -9.43 -16.53 -3.28
N LYS A 161 -8.29 -16.74 -2.61
CA LYS A 161 -8.02 -16.37 -1.21
C LYS A 161 -7.44 -14.98 -1.03
N VAL A 162 -7.35 -14.19 -2.11
CA VAL A 162 -7.05 -12.76 -2.04
C VAL A 162 -8.34 -11.98 -1.74
N LYS A 163 -8.33 -11.14 -0.71
CA LYS A 163 -9.50 -10.37 -0.25
C LYS A 163 -9.15 -8.91 -0.03
N PHE A 164 -10.10 -8.04 -0.38
CA PHE A 164 -10.05 -6.64 -0.02
C PHE A 164 -10.70 -6.45 1.36
N LEU A 165 -10.00 -5.82 2.29
CA LEU A 165 -10.55 -5.42 3.58
C LEU A 165 -10.94 -3.94 3.48
N ASN A 166 -12.21 -3.68 3.18
CA ASN A 166 -12.77 -2.33 3.16
C ASN A 166 -13.13 -1.90 4.58
N LEU A 167 -12.13 -1.38 5.30
CA LEU A 167 -12.20 -0.88 6.68
C LEU A 167 -12.22 0.64 6.72
#